data_AF-A0A453SVH8-F1
#
_entry.id   AF-A0A453SVH8-F1
#
_cell.length_a   1.000
_cell.length_b   1.000
_cell.length_c   1.000
_cell.angle_alpha   90.00
_cell.angle_beta   90.00
_cell.angle_gamma   90.00
#
_symmetry.space_group_name_H-M   'P 1'
#
loop_
_entity.id
_entity.type
_entity.pdbx_description
1 polymer ?
#
loop_
_entity_poly.entity_id
_entity_poly.type
_entity_poly.pdbx_seq_one_letter_code
_entity_poly.pdbx_strand_id
1 'polypeptide(L)'
;KALLNLKDGADDTFHFVEDWVRIGYPARKKVKDECSEMPFEEQCGVLEKEAVNVSLQNLSTYPFVKEAVANGTLKLVGGHYDFVSGKFDTWAL
;
A
#
# COMPACT_ATOMS: atom_id res chain seq x y z
N LYS A 1 -8.49 0.93 6.38
CA LYS A 1 -9.98 1.02 6.34
C LYS A 1 -10.51 2.26 5.61
N ALA A 2 -10.09 3.48 5.97
CA ALA A 2 -10.56 4.72 5.32
C ALA A 2 -10.43 4.70 3.78
N LEU A 3 -9.27 4.27 3.28
CA LEU A 3 -8.99 4.20 1.84
C LEU A 3 -10.00 3.35 1.05
N LEU A 4 -10.45 2.20 1.57
CA LEU A 4 -11.46 1.37 0.90
C LEU A 4 -12.85 2.02 0.87
N ASN A 5 -13.16 2.84 1.88
CA ASN A 5 -14.45 3.49 2.08
C ASN A 5 -14.57 4.89 1.46
N LEU A 6 -13.48 5.46 0.94
CA LEU A 6 -13.53 6.73 0.23
C LEU A 6 -14.49 6.64 -0.96
N LYS A 7 -15.41 7.60 -1.07
CA LYS A 7 -16.32 7.74 -2.20
C LYS A 7 -15.63 8.57 -3.28
N ASP A 8 -15.55 8.03 -4.48
CA ASP A 8 -14.92 8.72 -5.60
C ASP A 8 -15.79 9.91 -6.01
N GLY A 9 -15.21 11.12 -6.01
CA GLY A 9 -15.89 12.37 -6.35
C GLY A 9 -16.70 13.04 -5.21
N ALA A 10 -16.56 12.57 -3.97
CA ALA A 10 -17.10 13.29 -2.81
C ALA A 10 -16.15 14.42 -2.36
N ASP A 11 -16.70 15.49 -1.78
CA ASP A 11 -15.90 16.56 -1.17
C ASP A 11 -15.06 16.01 -0.01
N ASP A 12 -13.79 16.41 0.03
CA ASP A 12 -12.87 15.97 1.07
C ASP A 12 -13.34 16.49 2.44
N THR A 13 -13.73 15.58 3.33
CA THR A 13 -14.04 15.90 4.72
C THR A 13 -12.78 16.30 5.51
N PHE A 14 -11.62 15.80 5.09
CA PHE A 14 -10.31 16.15 5.64
C PHE A 14 -9.34 16.47 4.51
N HIS A 15 -9.30 17.73 4.07
CA HIS A 15 -8.53 18.22 2.91
C HIS A 15 -7.13 17.61 2.73
N PHE A 16 -6.33 17.45 3.80
CA PHE A 16 -4.97 16.94 3.69
C PHE A 16 -4.85 15.42 3.85
N VAL A 17 -5.73 14.81 4.63
CA VAL A 17 -5.68 13.37 4.92
C VAL A 17 -6.11 12.60 3.68
N GLU A 18 -7.15 13.08 3.00
CA GLU A 18 -7.70 12.43 1.81
C GLU A 18 -6.71 12.47 0.67
N ASP A 19 -6.11 13.63 0.37
CA ASP A 19 -5.03 13.79 -0.59
C ASP A 19 -3.85 12.85 -0.34
N TRP A 20 -3.39 12.76 0.92
CA TRP A 20 -2.28 11.89 1.28
C TRP A 20 -2.58 10.41 1.01
N VAL A 21 -3.78 9.94 1.38
CA VAL A 21 -4.13 8.52 1.19
C VAL A 21 -4.41 8.16 -0.28
N ARG A 22 -4.61 9.14 -1.18
CA ARG A 22 -4.79 8.89 -2.63
C ARG A 22 -3.59 8.19 -3.27
N ILE A 23 -2.38 8.32 -2.69
CA ILE A 23 -1.18 7.58 -3.16
C ILE A 23 -1.46 6.07 -3.18
N GLY A 24 -2.29 5.56 -2.27
CA GLY A 24 -2.70 4.16 -2.20
C GLY A 24 -3.82 3.75 -3.18
N TYR A 25 -4.33 4.64 -4.04
CA TYR A 25 -5.41 4.30 -4.98
C TYR A 25 -5.09 3.12 -5.91
N PRO A 26 -3.86 2.92 -6.42
CA PRO A 26 -3.53 1.72 -7.17
C PRO A 26 -3.74 0.44 -6.35
N ALA A 27 -3.34 0.44 -5.07
CA ALA A 27 -3.58 -0.68 -4.16
C ALA A 27 -5.07 -0.91 -3.91
N ARG A 28 -5.84 0.16 -3.67
CA ARG A 28 -7.30 0.09 -3.49
C ARG A 28 -7.99 -0.53 -4.70
N LYS A 29 -7.61 -0.09 -5.91
CA LYS A 29 -8.16 -0.61 -7.15
C LYS A 29 -7.86 -2.11 -7.29
N LYS A 30 -6.60 -2.50 -7.11
CA LYS A 30 -6.19 -3.91 -7.16
C LYS A 30 -6.99 -4.79 -6.20
N VAL A 31 -7.12 -4.38 -4.94
CA VAL A 31 -7.89 -5.15 -3.94
C VAL A 31 -9.38 -5.22 -4.28
N LYS A 32 -9.98 -4.13 -4.79
CA LYS A 32 -11.38 -4.16 -5.23
C LYS A 32 -11.60 -5.10 -6.42
N ASP A 33 -10.64 -5.18 -7.34
CA ASP A 33 -10.73 -6.01 -8.54
C ASP A 33 -10.44 -7.49 -8.25
N GLU A 34 -9.47 -7.79 -7.37
CA GLU A 34 -8.98 -9.16 -7.11
C GLU A 34 -9.56 -9.81 -5.85
N CYS A 35 -10.09 -9.01 -4.91
CA CYS A 35 -10.55 -9.49 -3.60
C CYS A 35 -12.01 -9.10 -3.29
N SER A 36 -12.84 -8.81 -4.31
CA SER A 36 -14.23 -8.36 -4.13
C SER A 36 -15.08 -9.30 -3.30
N GLU A 37 -14.84 -10.60 -3.43
CA GLU A 37 -15.60 -11.67 -2.77
C GLU A 37 -15.16 -11.93 -1.32
N MET A 38 -14.03 -11.34 -0.88
CA MET A 38 -13.52 -11.53 0.47
C MET A 38 -14.29 -10.65 1.48
N PRO A 39 -14.39 -11.07 2.74
CA PRO A 39 -14.91 -10.20 3.80
C PRO A 39 -14.13 -8.88 3.89
N PHE A 40 -14.82 -7.80 4.26
CA PHE A 40 -14.23 -6.45 4.29
C PHE A 40 -12.95 -6.35 5.15
N GLU A 41 -12.89 -7.09 6.26
CA GLU A 41 -11.71 -7.09 7.13
C GLU A 41 -10.50 -7.75 6.45
N GLU A 42 -10.73 -8.82 5.69
CA GLU A 42 -9.68 -9.48 4.92
C GLU A 42 -9.22 -8.60 3.76
N GLN A 43 -10.15 -7.91 3.07
CA GLN A 43 -9.79 -6.90 2.07
C GLN A 43 -8.91 -5.79 2.66
N CYS A 44 -9.18 -5.36 3.90
CA CYS A 44 -8.34 -4.38 4.59
C CYS A 44 -6.92 -4.91 4.83
N GLY A 45 -6.78 -6.16 5.28
CA GLY A 45 -5.47 -6.78 5.49
C GLY A 45 -4.68 -6.94 4.18
N VAL A 46 -5.34 -7.29 3.07
CA VAL A 46 -4.70 -7.33 1.75
C VAL A 46 -4.30 -5.92 1.32
N LEU A 47 -5.17 -4.93 1.49
CA LEU A 47 -4.88 -3.53 1.14
C LEU A 47 -3.66 -2.98 1.86
N GLU A 48 -3.50 -3.30 3.15
CA GLU A 48 -2.34 -2.86 3.93
C GLU A 48 -1.03 -3.34 3.30
N LYS A 49 -0.98 -4.60 2.87
CA LYS A 49 0.20 -5.17 2.19
C LYS A 49 0.38 -4.60 0.78
N GLU A 50 -0.70 -4.41 0.03
CA GLU A 50 -0.63 -3.81 -1.31
C GLU A 50 -0.23 -2.33 -1.29
N ALA A 51 -0.63 -1.58 -0.26
CA ALA A 51 -0.17 -0.21 -0.08
C ALA A 51 1.35 -0.14 0.11
N VAL A 52 1.93 -1.08 0.86
CA VAL A 52 3.39 -1.23 0.98
C VAL A 52 4.01 -1.52 -0.39
N ASN A 53 3.43 -2.41 -1.19
CA ASN A 53 3.93 -2.70 -2.54
C ASN A 53 3.93 -1.47 -3.44
N VAL A 54 2.86 -0.65 -3.40
CA VAL A 54 2.80 0.62 -4.15
C VAL A 54 3.91 1.56 -3.69
N SER A 55 4.17 1.68 -2.39
CA SER A 55 5.28 2.49 -1.88
C SER A 55 6.65 1.98 -2.34
N LEU A 56 6.88 0.68 -2.37
CA LEU A 56 8.14 0.10 -2.87
C LEU A 56 8.32 0.32 -4.38
N GLN A 57 7.24 0.23 -5.16
CA GLN A 57 7.24 0.57 -6.58
C GLN A 57 7.53 2.05 -6.79
N ASN A 58 6.92 2.93 -6.00
CA ASN A 58 7.19 4.36 -6.02
C ASN A 58 8.66 4.66 -5.68
N LEU A 59 9.24 3.99 -4.67
CA LEU A 59 10.68 4.11 -4.36
C LEU A 59 11.55 3.72 -5.56
N SER A 60 11.14 2.72 -6.33
CA SER A 60 11.86 2.26 -7.53
C SER A 60 11.80 3.25 -8.70
N THR A 61 10.97 4.30 -8.63
CA THR A 61 10.92 5.38 -9.64
C THR A 61 12.02 6.42 -9.45
N TYR A 62 12.65 6.49 -8.26
CA TYR A 62 13.74 7.40 -7.98
C TYR A 62 15.04 6.88 -8.62
N PRO A 63 15.74 7.66 -9.48
CA PRO A 63 16.91 7.18 -10.21
C PRO A 63 18.00 6.59 -9.32
N PHE A 64 18.32 7.26 -8.21
CA PHE A 64 19.37 6.81 -7.27
C PHE A 64 18.99 5.53 -6.51
N VAL A 65 17.71 5.31 -6.21
CA VAL A 65 17.23 4.06 -5.60
C VAL A 65 17.36 2.93 -6.61
N LYS A 66 16.86 3.16 -7.83
CA LYS A 66 16.91 2.17 -8.91
C LYS A 66 18.34 1.74 -9.23
N GLU A 67 19.27 2.70 -9.30
CA GLU A 67 20.69 2.43 -9.51
C GLU A 67 21.31 1.64 -8.35
N ALA A 68 21.06 2.03 -7.10
CA ALA A 68 21.61 1.33 -5.94
C ALA A 68 21.07 -0.11 -5.81
N VAL A 69 19.79 -0.34 -6.14
CA VAL A 69 19.21 -1.68 -6.18
C VAL A 69 19.85 -2.52 -7.29
N ALA A 70 20.02 -1.97 -8.49
CA ALA A 70 20.66 -2.66 -9.61
C ALA A 70 22.14 -3.01 -9.32
N ASN A 71 22.83 -2.15 -8.58
CA ASN A 71 24.22 -2.35 -8.15
C ASN A 71 24.36 -3.27 -6.92
N GLY A 72 23.24 -3.74 -6.34
CA GLY A 72 23.24 -4.59 -5.15
C GLY A 72 23.70 -3.88 -3.87
N THR A 73 23.79 -2.54 -3.87
CA THR A 73 24.20 -1.74 -2.71
C THR A 73 23.01 -1.30 -1.86
N LEU A 74 21.78 -1.48 -2.35
CA LEU A 74 20.54 -1.24 -1.62
C LEU A 74 19.55 -2.40 -1.84
N LYS A 75 18.83 -2.79 -0.79
CA LYS A 75 17.72 -3.74 -0.87
C LYS A 75 16.43 -3.08 -0.39
N LEU A 76 15.36 -3.25 -1.16
CA LEU A 76 14.01 -2.83 -0.77
C LEU A 76 13.28 -4.01 -0.13
N VAL A 77 12.66 -3.76 1.02
CA VAL A 77 11.94 -4.78 1.81
C VAL A 77 10.62 -4.17 2.27
N GLY A 78 9.51 -4.88 2.02
CA GLY A 78 8.20 -4.59 2.59
C GLY A 78 8.07 -5.21 3.97
N GLY A 79 7.35 -4.53 4.86
CA GLY A 79 7.06 -4.98 6.21
C GLY A 79 5.61 -4.74 6.57
N HIS A 80 4.97 -5.71 7.21
CA HIS A 80 3.63 -5.59 7.78
C HIS A 80 3.67 -6.07 9.23
N TYR A 81 3.29 -5.19 10.15
CA TYR A 81 3.20 -5.49 11.56
C TYR A 81 1.74 -5.57 11.97
N ASP A 82 1.29 -6.78 12.31
CA ASP A 82 0.00 -6.99 12.96
C ASP A 82 0.20 -6.94 14.48
N PHE A 83 -0.18 -5.82 15.06
CA PHE A 83 -0.09 -5.59 16.50
C PHE A 83 -1.11 -6.40 17.32
N VAL A 84 -2.16 -6.94 16.69
CA VAL A 84 -3.17 -7.76 17.37
C VAL A 84 -2.62 -9.16 17.62
N SER A 85 -2.05 -9.78 16.58
CA SER A 85 -1.42 -11.10 16.70
C SER A 85 0.04 -11.04 17.18
N GLY A 86 0.67 -9.86 17.15
CA GLY A 86 2.10 -9.69 17.46
C GLY A 86 3.02 -10.23 16.38
N LYS A 87 2.54 -10.33 15.13
CA LYS A 87 3.28 -10.92 14.01
C LYS A 87 3.89 -9.84 13.13
N PHE A 88 5.15 -10.04 12.74
CA PHE A 88 5.84 -9.20 11.76
C PHE A 88 6.19 -10.00 10.52
N ASP A 89 5.54 -9.70 9.41
CA ASP A 89 5.80 -10.29 8.10
C ASP A 89 6.71 -9.37 7.28
N THR A 90 7.70 -9.94 6.59
CA THR A 90 8.58 -9.20 5.66
C THR A 90 8.68 -9.90 4.31
N TRP A 91 8.87 -9.12 3.25
CA TRP A 91 9.07 -9.64 1.91
C TRP A 91 9.96 -8.70 1.08
N ALA A 92 10.56 -9.23 0.01
CA ALA A 92 11.25 -8.44 -1.00
C ALA A 92 10.48 -8.54 -2.33
N LEU A 93 10.52 -7.47 -3.13
CA LEU A 93 10.06 -7.48 -4.53
C LEU A 93 11.16 -7.96 -5.46
#